data_AF-A0A934NDZ1-F1
#
_entry.id   AF-A0A934NDZ1-F1
#
_cell.length_a   1.000
_cell.length_b   1.000
_cell.length_c   1.000
_cell.angle_alpha   90.00
_cell.angle_beta   90.00
_cell.angle_gamma   90.00
#
_symmetry.space_group_name_H-M   'P 1'
#
loop_
_entity.id
_entity.type
_entity.pdbx_description
1 polymer ?
#
loop_
_entity_poly.entity_id
_entity_poly.type
_entity_poly.pdbx_seq_one_letter_code
_entity_poly.pdbx_strand_id
1 'polypeptide(L)'
;MAVISRFFAHAIVLVIAISLAGYATVNQDFRSSANLRLGVVNAQGLALGEGGQSGSVELGRSGTIVKPAGLPNGPQLQHQPIRYTAKEGDDIYSVAKRFQVSSNEIRWSNPTLLAKSDRIAAGEQLIVPPLHGVVVTVKAGDTLSDLAARYHASAQTIADFNYLRTADQLPAGNQLIVPGGIGPQLWPRRFSDEAPHMGTFSNSKFVYGQCTWYAASRRYVPWTGDAHAWYDNARALGYPVGQTPQPGAFMITWESVYYGHVAFVEQVNEDGSFQVSEMNYKGWNEIDTRLLSPADYSKVHLIGFIY
;
A
#
# COMPACT_ATOMS: atom_id res chain seq x y z
N MET A 1 -21.79 -60.84 46.74
CA MET A 1 -20.81 -60.71 45.63
C MET A 1 -21.04 -59.41 44.84
N ALA A 2 -20.77 -58.23 45.43
CA ALA A 2 -20.89 -56.95 44.72
C ALA A 2 -19.80 -55.92 45.06
N VAL A 3 -18.87 -56.25 45.97
CA VAL A 3 -17.77 -55.37 46.39
C VAL A 3 -16.50 -55.60 45.56
N ILE A 4 -16.33 -56.78 44.97
CA ILE A 4 -15.12 -57.17 44.21
C ILE A 4 -15.04 -56.46 42.84
N SER A 5 -16.17 -56.08 42.22
CA SER A 5 -16.16 -55.47 40.88
C SER A 5 -15.69 -54.01 40.87
N ARG A 6 -15.85 -53.26 41.97
CA ARG A 6 -15.44 -51.85 42.05
C ARG A 6 -13.92 -51.68 42.17
N PHE A 7 -13.24 -52.58 42.87
CA PHE A 7 -11.78 -52.57 42.98
C PHE A 7 -11.10 -52.98 41.66
N PHE A 8 -11.74 -53.87 40.90
CA PHE A 8 -11.24 -54.29 39.58
C PHE A 8 -11.25 -53.14 38.57
N ALA A 9 -12.32 -52.34 38.54
CA ALA A 9 -12.42 -51.19 37.66
C ALA A 9 -11.38 -50.10 37.98
N HIS A 10 -11.11 -49.84 39.27
CA HIS A 10 -10.09 -48.88 39.68
C HIS A 10 -8.67 -49.36 39.39
N ALA A 11 -8.39 -50.67 39.53
CA ALA A 11 -7.11 -51.25 39.18
C ALA A 11 -6.79 -51.12 37.67
N ILE A 12 -7.80 -51.29 36.80
CA ILE A 12 -7.64 -51.11 35.35
C ILE A 12 -7.31 -49.66 35.00
N VAL A 13 -8.01 -48.69 35.61
CA VAL A 13 -7.74 -47.27 35.38
C VAL A 13 -6.34 -46.87 35.87
N LEU A 14 -5.89 -47.40 37.00
CA LEU A 14 -4.55 -47.15 37.53
C LEU A 14 -3.46 -47.71 36.61
N VAL A 15 -3.65 -48.93 36.07
CA VAL A 15 -2.70 -49.54 35.12
C VAL A 15 -2.62 -48.70 33.84
N ILE A 16 -3.76 -48.25 33.29
CA ILE A 16 -3.81 -47.40 32.09
C ILE A 16 -3.06 -46.07 32.33
N ALA A 17 -3.28 -45.43 33.48
CA ALA A 17 -2.61 -44.18 33.84
C ALA A 17 -1.09 -44.32 34.00
N ILE A 18 -0.61 -45.45 34.57
CA ILE A 18 0.82 -45.73 34.71
C ILE A 18 1.45 -46.00 33.33
N SER A 19 0.77 -46.71 32.43
CA SER A 19 1.27 -46.93 31.07
C SER A 19 1.30 -45.65 30.21
N LEU A 20 0.39 -44.70 30.43
CA LEU A 20 0.41 -43.39 29.76
C LEU A 20 1.53 -42.48 30.31
N ALA A 21 1.81 -42.55 31.62
CA ALA A 21 2.90 -41.79 32.25
C ALA A 21 4.29 -42.33 31.85
N GLY A 22 4.41 -43.63 31.56
CA GLY A 22 5.67 -44.24 31.09
C GLY A 22 6.04 -43.90 29.64
N TYR A 23 5.08 -43.48 28.81
CA TYR A 23 5.35 -43.11 27.41
C TYR A 23 6.00 -41.73 27.26
N ALA A 24 5.99 -40.90 28.31
CA ALA A 24 6.58 -39.56 28.28
C ALA A 24 8.09 -39.54 28.63
N THR A 25 8.68 -40.69 28.99
CA THR A 25 10.11 -40.79 29.37
C THR A 25 10.96 -41.62 28.40
N VAL A 26 10.38 -42.12 27.31
CA VAL A 26 11.17 -42.74 26.24
C VAL A 26 11.73 -41.62 25.34
N ASN A 27 12.99 -41.29 25.58
CA ASN A 27 13.79 -40.44 24.71
C ASN A 27 13.90 -41.14 23.34
N GLN A 28 13.02 -40.79 22.40
CA GLN A 28 13.19 -41.22 21.01
C GLN A 28 14.32 -40.38 20.43
N ASP A 29 15.54 -40.94 20.46
CA ASP A 29 16.68 -40.46 19.70
C ASP A 29 16.28 -40.43 18.21
N PHE A 30 15.78 -39.27 17.77
CA PHE A 30 15.63 -38.99 16.35
C PHE A 30 17.03 -38.93 15.74
N ARG A 31 17.40 -39.99 15.03
CA ARG A 31 18.55 -39.99 14.14
C ARG A 31 18.27 -39.03 12.98
N SER A 32 18.64 -37.76 13.16
CA SER A 32 18.63 -36.75 12.10
C SER A 32 19.89 -36.87 11.23
N SER A 33 19.96 -37.93 10.42
CA SER A 33 20.81 -37.91 9.22
C SER A 33 20.01 -37.32 8.07
N ALA A 34 19.89 -35.99 8.07
CA ALA A 34 19.56 -35.20 6.88
C ALA A 34 20.75 -34.28 6.60
N ASN A 35 21.55 -34.64 5.59
CA ASN A 35 22.67 -33.85 5.12
C ASN A 35 22.15 -32.59 4.42
N LEU A 36 21.89 -31.52 5.16
CA LEU A 36 21.87 -30.17 4.59
C LEU A 36 23.31 -29.69 4.50
N ARG A 37 23.84 -29.68 3.27
CA ARG A 37 25.11 -29.03 2.94
C ARG A 37 24.97 -27.52 3.12
N LEU A 38 25.13 -27.05 4.36
CA LEU A 38 25.58 -25.70 4.62
C LEU A 38 27.10 -25.71 4.48
N GLY A 39 27.62 -24.76 3.68
CA GLY A 39 29.05 -24.60 3.42
C GLY A 39 29.87 -24.48 4.70
N VAL A 40 31.17 -24.73 4.56
CA VAL A 40 32.17 -24.85 5.63
C VAL A 40 31.99 -23.81 6.74
N VAL A 41 31.45 -24.24 7.88
CA VAL A 41 31.54 -23.49 9.14
C VAL A 41 32.69 -24.11 9.93
N ASN A 42 33.85 -23.47 9.85
CA ASN A 42 34.97 -23.76 10.72
C ASN A 42 34.63 -23.20 12.11
N ALA A 43 34.03 -24.02 12.96
CA ALA A 43 33.94 -23.74 14.39
C ALA A 43 34.15 -25.05 15.15
N GLN A 44 35.42 -25.45 15.28
CA GLN A 44 35.83 -26.31 16.38
C GLN A 44 35.67 -25.51 17.68
N GLY A 45 34.47 -25.58 18.27
CA GLY A 45 34.21 -25.07 19.61
C GLY A 45 34.62 -26.10 20.65
N LEU A 46 35.88 -26.09 21.06
CA LEU A 46 36.27 -26.60 22.37
C LEU A 46 35.50 -25.76 23.41
N ALA A 47 34.49 -26.35 24.03
CA ALA A 47 33.69 -25.69 25.05
C ALA A 47 34.50 -25.55 26.35
N LEU A 48 35.05 -24.35 26.57
CA LEU A 48 35.48 -23.88 27.89
C LEU A 48 35.04 -22.42 28.05
N GLY A 49 33.76 -22.22 28.38
CA GLY A 49 33.20 -20.90 28.69
C GLY A 49 31.76 -21.01 29.17
N GLU A 50 31.42 -20.28 30.23
CA GLU A 50 30.05 -20.16 30.75
C GLU A 50 29.13 -19.60 29.65
N GLY A 51 27.93 -20.18 29.52
CA GLY A 51 27.01 -19.94 28.41
C GLY A 51 26.77 -18.47 28.05
N GLY A 52 26.36 -18.24 26.80
CA GLY A 52 26.11 -16.91 26.24
C GLY A 52 24.84 -16.87 25.39
N GLN A 53 24.40 -15.65 25.08
CA GLN A 53 23.24 -15.39 24.22
C GLN A 53 23.66 -15.26 22.75
N SER A 54 22.87 -15.86 21.85
CA SER A 54 22.97 -15.66 20.41
C SER A 54 21.59 -15.38 19.83
N GLY A 55 21.35 -14.14 19.42
CA GLY A 55 20.04 -13.68 18.96
C GLY A 55 18.97 -13.79 20.06
N SER A 56 17.82 -14.38 19.74
CA SER A 56 16.73 -14.63 20.70
C SER A 56 16.90 -15.93 21.51
N VAL A 57 18.07 -16.56 21.43
CA VAL A 57 18.33 -17.88 22.03
C VAL A 57 19.33 -17.73 23.17
N GLU A 58 18.90 -18.14 24.35
CA GLU A 58 19.74 -18.25 25.55
C GLU A 58 20.15 -19.72 25.71
N LEU A 59 21.46 -19.98 25.62
CA LEU A 59 22.02 -21.33 25.69
C LEU A 59 22.34 -21.67 27.15
N GLY A 60 21.38 -22.30 27.83
CA GLY A 60 21.57 -22.85 29.17
C GLY A 60 22.30 -24.19 29.16
N ARG A 61 22.89 -24.59 30.30
CA ARG A 61 23.75 -25.78 30.46
C ARG A 61 23.12 -27.14 30.06
N SER A 62 21.82 -27.23 29.75
CA SER A 62 21.19 -28.49 29.30
C SER A 62 19.93 -28.31 28.43
N GLY A 63 19.75 -27.18 27.75
CA GLY A 63 18.61 -27.06 26.84
C GLY A 63 18.51 -25.72 26.14
N THR A 64 18.00 -25.76 24.90
CA THR A 64 17.61 -24.58 24.13
C THR A 64 16.22 -24.14 24.59
N ILE A 65 16.12 -23.03 25.32
CA ILE A 65 14.83 -22.39 25.59
C ILE A 65 14.45 -21.63 24.31
N VAL A 66 13.58 -22.22 23.48
CA VAL A 66 12.95 -21.47 22.38
C VAL A 66 11.82 -20.65 23.01
N LYS A 67 12.07 -19.36 23.22
CA LYS A 67 11.00 -18.42 23.58
C LYS A 67 9.94 -18.49 22.48
N PRO A 68 8.64 -18.70 22.80
CA PRO A 68 7.60 -18.60 21.79
C PRO A 68 7.70 -17.22 21.13
N ALA A 69 7.73 -17.20 19.79
CA ALA A 69 7.75 -15.96 19.04
C ALA A 69 6.65 -15.05 19.59
N GLY A 70 7.04 -13.86 20.06
CA GLY A 70 6.09 -12.91 20.62
C GLY A 70 5.01 -12.66 19.57
N LEU A 71 3.74 -12.74 19.98
CA LEU A 71 2.64 -12.32 19.12
C LEU A 71 2.94 -10.89 18.65
N PRO A 72 2.83 -10.58 17.35
CA PRO A 72 3.07 -9.23 16.88
C PRO A 72 2.09 -8.29 17.59
N ASN A 73 2.62 -7.36 18.39
CA ASN A 73 1.85 -6.35 19.13
C ASN A 73 1.37 -5.19 18.22
N GLY A 74 1.31 -5.43 16.90
CA GLY A 74 0.79 -4.48 15.92
C GLY A 74 -0.72 -4.60 15.78
N PRO A 75 -1.39 -3.61 15.15
CA PRO A 75 -2.78 -3.77 14.75
C PRO A 75 -2.91 -5.03 13.90
N GLN A 76 -3.86 -5.91 14.23
CA GLN A 76 -4.13 -7.08 13.39
C GLN A 76 -4.55 -6.59 11.99
N LEU A 77 -3.83 -7.03 10.97
CA LEU A 77 -4.22 -6.77 9.58
C LEU A 77 -5.62 -7.31 9.37
N GLN A 78 -6.56 -6.43 8.98
CA GLN A 78 -7.90 -6.84 8.62
C GLN A 78 -7.84 -7.44 7.22
N HIS A 79 -8.16 -8.72 7.10
CA HIS A 79 -8.20 -9.44 5.82
C HIS A 79 -9.59 -9.39 5.19
N GLN A 80 -10.43 -8.44 5.59
CA GLN A 80 -11.81 -8.29 5.15
C GLN A 80 -12.06 -6.88 4.62
N PRO A 81 -12.89 -6.71 3.58
CA PRO A 81 -13.27 -5.40 3.09
C PRO A 81 -13.96 -4.57 4.18
N ILE A 82 -13.59 -3.31 4.31
CA ILE A 82 -14.22 -2.39 5.26
C ILE A 82 -15.48 -1.81 4.61
N ARG A 83 -16.61 -1.93 5.29
CA ARG A 83 -17.87 -1.28 4.89
C ARG A 83 -18.00 0.05 5.61
N TYR A 84 -18.01 1.15 4.86
CA TYR A 84 -18.13 2.50 5.37
C TYR A 84 -19.42 3.15 4.92
N THR A 85 -20.22 3.65 5.87
CA THR A 85 -21.39 4.47 5.57
C THR A 85 -20.97 5.92 5.42
N ALA A 86 -21.14 6.49 4.23
CA ALA A 86 -20.83 7.88 3.96
C ALA A 86 -21.67 8.83 4.82
N LYS A 87 -21.03 9.86 5.36
CA LYS A 87 -21.67 10.91 6.15
C LYS A 87 -21.95 12.13 5.29
N GLU A 88 -22.82 13.00 5.78
CA GLU A 88 -23.05 14.29 5.13
C GLU A 88 -21.75 15.11 5.06
N GLY A 89 -21.41 15.57 3.85
CA GLY A 89 -20.16 16.28 3.58
C GLY A 89 -18.94 15.39 3.32
N ASP A 90 -19.07 14.06 3.36
CA ASP A 90 -17.99 13.17 2.91
C ASP A 90 -17.81 13.28 1.40
N ASP A 91 -16.55 13.30 0.98
CA ASP A 91 -16.15 13.10 -0.40
C ASP A 91 -15.14 11.96 -0.46
N ILE A 92 -14.85 11.48 -1.67
CA ILE A 92 -14.03 10.29 -1.82
C ILE A 92 -12.58 10.50 -1.37
N TYR A 93 -12.11 11.75 -1.40
CA TYR A 93 -10.77 12.12 -0.96
C TYR A 93 -10.68 12.15 0.57
N SER A 94 -11.69 12.70 1.26
CA SER A 94 -11.73 12.75 2.71
C SER A 94 -11.87 11.35 3.32
N VAL A 95 -12.65 10.47 2.68
CA VAL A 95 -12.75 9.05 3.04
C VAL A 95 -11.42 8.33 2.77
N ALA A 96 -10.85 8.46 1.57
CA ALA A 96 -9.56 7.84 1.22
C ALA A 96 -8.45 8.20 2.22
N LYS A 97 -8.33 9.50 2.54
CA LYS A 97 -7.36 10.01 3.52
C LYS A 97 -7.55 9.39 4.92
N ARG A 98 -8.79 9.22 5.37
CA ARG A 98 -9.09 8.60 6.68
C ARG A 98 -8.61 7.15 6.74
N PHE A 99 -8.77 6.42 5.64
CA PHE A 99 -8.38 5.01 5.56
C PHE A 99 -6.96 4.79 5.04
N GLN A 100 -6.21 5.87 4.80
CA GLN A 100 -4.83 5.84 4.28
C GLN A 100 -4.69 5.04 2.97
N VAL A 101 -5.72 5.13 2.13
CA VAL A 101 -5.73 4.58 0.77
C VAL A 101 -5.91 5.73 -0.22
N SER A 102 -5.69 5.46 -1.50
CA SER A 102 -5.92 6.41 -2.57
C SER A 102 -7.40 6.46 -2.95
N SER A 103 -7.77 7.59 -3.55
CA SER A 103 -9.06 7.79 -4.15
C SER A 103 -9.37 6.72 -5.22
N ASN A 104 -8.37 6.34 -6.02
CA ASN A 104 -8.54 5.36 -7.09
C ASN A 104 -8.81 3.96 -6.55
N GLU A 105 -8.16 3.56 -5.45
CA GLU A 105 -8.39 2.27 -4.79
C GLU A 105 -9.83 2.11 -4.29
N ILE A 106 -10.43 3.17 -3.74
CA ILE A 106 -11.85 3.14 -3.39
C ILE A 106 -12.74 3.11 -4.64
N ARG A 107 -12.39 3.82 -5.72
CA ARG A 107 -13.17 3.78 -6.98
C ARG A 107 -13.16 2.40 -7.61
N TRP A 108 -11.99 1.77 -7.72
CA TRP A 108 -11.85 0.41 -8.23
C TRP A 108 -12.62 -0.60 -7.37
N SER A 109 -12.74 -0.34 -6.07
CA SER A 109 -13.49 -1.16 -5.12
C SER A 109 -15.01 -0.91 -5.13
N ASN A 110 -15.46 0.20 -5.73
CA ASN A 110 -16.88 0.60 -5.83
C ASN A 110 -17.27 0.97 -7.26
N PRO A 111 -17.03 0.09 -8.25
CA PRO A 111 -17.13 0.46 -9.66
C PRO A 111 -18.55 0.82 -10.08
N THR A 112 -19.59 0.27 -9.46
CA THR A 112 -20.98 0.61 -9.79
C THR A 112 -21.39 1.98 -9.28
N LEU A 113 -20.86 2.38 -8.11
CA LEU A 113 -21.20 3.65 -7.47
C LEU A 113 -20.36 4.80 -8.04
N LEU A 114 -19.07 4.54 -8.29
CA LEU A 114 -18.08 5.58 -8.61
C LEU A 114 -17.59 5.49 -10.07
N ALA A 115 -18.34 4.84 -10.96
CA ALA A 115 -17.97 4.68 -12.37
C ALA A 115 -17.68 6.01 -13.09
N LYS A 116 -18.30 7.11 -12.66
CA LYS A 116 -18.37 8.37 -13.43
C LYS A 116 -18.30 9.65 -12.59
N SER A 117 -18.14 9.54 -11.27
CA SER A 117 -18.19 10.70 -10.36
C SER A 117 -17.46 10.40 -9.06
N ASP A 118 -16.92 11.47 -8.48
CA ASP A 118 -16.24 11.48 -7.17
C ASP A 118 -17.19 11.84 -6.02
N ARG A 119 -18.45 12.14 -6.34
CA ARG A 119 -19.49 12.50 -5.37
C ARG A 119 -20.05 11.26 -4.71
N ILE A 120 -20.18 11.32 -3.40
CA ILE A 120 -20.80 10.29 -2.57
C ILE A 120 -21.98 10.94 -1.85
N ALA A 121 -23.14 10.29 -1.90
CA ALA A 121 -24.30 10.75 -1.13
C ALA A 121 -24.23 10.25 0.31
N ALA A 122 -24.74 11.06 1.24
CA ALA A 122 -24.87 10.64 2.63
C ALA A 122 -25.71 9.36 2.75
N GLY A 123 -25.24 8.38 3.52
CA GLY A 123 -25.86 7.07 3.69
C GLY A 123 -25.39 6.00 2.70
N GLU A 124 -24.62 6.35 1.67
CA GLU A 124 -24.08 5.35 0.72
C GLU A 124 -23.07 4.41 1.39
N GLN A 125 -23.11 3.14 1.01
CA GLN A 125 -22.19 2.11 1.50
C GLN A 125 -20.99 2.01 0.56
N LEU A 126 -19.83 2.40 1.06
CA LEU A 126 -18.55 2.26 0.38
C LEU A 126 -17.80 1.03 0.87
N ILE A 127 -17.21 0.31 -0.07
CA ILE A 127 -16.22 -0.72 0.17
C ILE A 127 -14.83 -0.08 0.16
N VAL A 128 -14.15 -0.11 1.29
CA VAL A 128 -12.80 0.45 1.42
C VAL A 128 -11.82 -0.71 1.62
N PRO A 129 -10.74 -0.80 0.81
CA PRO A 129 -9.74 -1.83 1.02
C PRO A 129 -8.99 -1.58 2.35
N PRO A 130 -8.68 -2.63 3.13
CA PRO A 130 -8.02 -2.48 4.43
C PRO A 130 -6.52 -2.13 4.32
N LEU A 131 -5.96 -2.17 3.11
CA LEU A 131 -4.60 -1.76 2.76
C LEU A 131 -4.57 -1.32 1.29
N HIS A 132 -3.44 -0.83 0.81
CA HIS A 132 -3.26 -0.48 -0.60
C HIS A 132 -3.60 -1.64 -1.55
N GLY A 133 -4.53 -1.42 -2.47
CA GLY A 133 -5.05 -2.43 -3.38
C GLY A 133 -6.51 -2.25 -3.74
N VAL A 134 -7.13 -3.30 -4.27
CA VAL A 134 -8.50 -3.26 -4.79
C VAL A 134 -9.35 -4.35 -4.15
N VAL A 135 -10.59 -4.05 -3.77
CA VAL A 135 -11.59 -5.07 -3.45
C VAL A 135 -12.38 -5.41 -4.70
N VAL A 136 -12.41 -6.68 -5.07
CA VAL A 136 -13.06 -7.17 -6.30
C VAL A 136 -14.14 -8.18 -5.96
N THR A 137 -15.28 -8.10 -6.64
CA THR A 137 -16.31 -9.14 -6.55
C THR A 137 -16.05 -10.17 -7.65
N VAL A 138 -15.82 -11.42 -7.25
CA VAL A 138 -15.57 -12.55 -8.15
C VAL A 138 -16.78 -12.78 -9.05
N LYS A 139 -16.57 -12.83 -10.36
CA LYS A 139 -17.60 -13.21 -11.33
C LYS A 139 -17.54 -14.70 -11.63
N ALA A 140 -18.65 -15.25 -12.11
CA ALA A 140 -18.67 -16.65 -12.56
C ALA A 140 -17.63 -16.86 -13.67
N GLY A 141 -16.69 -17.79 -13.43
CA GLY A 141 -15.59 -18.08 -14.35
C GLY A 141 -14.33 -17.25 -14.17
N ASP A 142 -14.27 -16.29 -13.23
CA ASP A 142 -13.00 -15.63 -12.88
C ASP A 142 -12.04 -16.63 -12.24
N THR A 143 -10.79 -16.66 -12.69
CA THR A 143 -9.70 -17.39 -12.02
C THR A 143 -8.80 -16.42 -11.24
N LEU A 144 -8.00 -16.93 -10.29
CA LEU A 144 -7.01 -16.10 -9.61
C LEU A 144 -5.98 -15.52 -10.59
N SER A 145 -5.61 -16.27 -11.62
CA SER A 145 -4.67 -15.82 -12.63
C SER A 145 -5.24 -14.66 -13.45
N ASP A 146 -6.51 -14.73 -13.83
CA ASP A 146 -7.18 -13.65 -14.58
C ASP A 146 -7.33 -12.39 -13.74
N LEU A 147 -7.69 -12.53 -12.45
CA LEU A 147 -7.77 -11.41 -11.53
C LEU A 147 -6.39 -10.77 -11.29
N ALA A 148 -5.37 -11.59 -11.08
CA ALA A 148 -3.99 -11.12 -10.93
C ALA A 148 -3.52 -10.32 -12.15
N ALA A 149 -3.76 -10.85 -13.36
CA ALA A 149 -3.40 -10.17 -14.60
C ALA A 149 -4.19 -8.86 -14.79
N ARG A 150 -5.50 -8.88 -14.54
CA ARG A 150 -6.40 -7.71 -14.68
C ARG A 150 -6.00 -6.55 -13.76
N TYR A 151 -5.49 -6.85 -12.58
CA TYR A 151 -5.12 -5.86 -11.56
C TYR A 151 -3.61 -5.69 -11.37
N HIS A 152 -2.80 -6.23 -12.27
CA HIS A 152 -1.33 -6.14 -12.21
C HIS A 152 -0.73 -6.59 -10.86
N ALA A 153 -1.32 -7.62 -10.25
CA ALA A 153 -0.94 -8.13 -8.94
C ALA A 153 -0.43 -9.58 -9.02
N SER A 154 0.17 -10.08 -7.93
CA SER A 154 0.60 -11.47 -7.82
C SER A 154 -0.55 -12.38 -7.40
N ALA A 155 -0.83 -13.44 -8.18
CA ALA A 155 -1.85 -14.44 -7.84
C ALA A 155 -1.58 -15.11 -6.49
N GLN A 156 -0.30 -15.37 -6.16
CA GLN A 156 0.09 -15.95 -4.88
C GLN A 156 -0.22 -14.99 -3.72
N THR A 157 0.09 -13.70 -3.89
CA THR A 157 -0.21 -12.68 -2.87
C THR A 157 -1.71 -12.54 -2.62
N ILE A 158 -2.52 -12.61 -3.69
CA ILE A 158 -3.99 -12.63 -3.56
C ILE A 158 -4.43 -13.89 -2.80
N ALA A 159 -3.90 -15.06 -3.14
CA ALA A 159 -4.25 -16.31 -2.48
C ALA A 159 -3.92 -16.28 -0.98
N ASP A 160 -2.69 -15.89 -0.64
CA ASP A 160 -2.19 -15.84 0.73
C ASP A 160 -2.99 -14.86 1.59
N PHE A 161 -3.25 -13.66 1.06
CA PHE A 161 -3.95 -12.61 1.79
C PHE A 161 -5.42 -12.95 2.05
N ASN A 162 -6.08 -13.65 1.12
CA ASN A 162 -7.49 -14.04 1.26
C ASN A 162 -7.67 -15.45 1.84
N TYR A 163 -6.60 -16.08 2.34
CA TYR A 163 -6.61 -17.44 2.90
C TYR A 163 -7.19 -18.51 1.95
N LEU A 164 -6.93 -18.37 0.66
CA LEU A 164 -7.40 -19.31 -0.35
C LEU A 164 -6.51 -20.55 -0.35
N ARG A 165 -7.08 -21.70 0.02
CA ARG A 165 -6.36 -22.98 0.06
C ARG A 165 -6.01 -23.55 -1.31
N THR A 166 -6.81 -23.24 -2.34
CA THR A 166 -6.57 -23.65 -3.73
C THR A 166 -6.94 -22.51 -4.67
N ALA A 167 -6.16 -22.33 -5.73
CA ALA A 167 -6.34 -21.25 -6.69
C ALA A 167 -7.54 -21.43 -7.64
N ASP A 168 -8.13 -22.63 -7.64
CA ASP A 168 -8.99 -23.12 -8.71
C ASP A 168 -10.49 -22.98 -8.41
N GLN A 169 -10.86 -22.55 -7.21
CA GLN A 169 -12.26 -22.37 -6.82
C GLN A 169 -12.47 -21.01 -6.16
N LEU A 170 -12.74 -20.00 -6.99
CA LEU A 170 -13.23 -18.71 -6.54
C LEU A 170 -14.77 -18.72 -6.58
N PRO A 171 -15.47 -18.73 -5.43
CA PRO A 171 -16.92 -18.71 -5.43
C PRO A 171 -17.40 -17.37 -5.99
N ALA A 172 -18.24 -17.42 -7.03
CA ALA A 172 -18.82 -16.22 -7.61
C ALA A 172 -19.63 -15.43 -6.57
N GLY A 173 -19.52 -14.11 -6.60
CA GLY A 173 -20.15 -13.20 -5.64
C GLY A 173 -19.30 -12.90 -4.39
N ASN A 174 -18.23 -13.65 -4.13
CA ASN A 174 -17.33 -13.35 -3.02
C ASN A 174 -16.51 -12.09 -3.30
N GLN A 175 -16.26 -11.31 -2.25
CA GLN A 175 -15.30 -10.21 -2.31
C GLN A 175 -13.90 -10.72 -1.98
N LEU A 176 -12.94 -10.39 -2.83
CA LEU A 176 -11.53 -10.67 -2.62
C LEU A 176 -10.76 -9.35 -2.57
N ILE A 177 -9.76 -9.31 -1.72
CA ILE A 177 -8.82 -8.19 -1.67
C ILE A 177 -7.64 -8.52 -2.58
N VAL A 178 -7.22 -7.55 -3.37
CA VAL A 178 -6.08 -7.66 -4.27
C VAL A 178 -4.99 -6.71 -3.75
N PRO A 179 -4.08 -7.18 -2.89
CA PRO A 179 -3.02 -6.35 -2.34
C PRO A 179 -2.12 -5.78 -3.44
N GLY A 180 -1.89 -4.47 -3.40
CA GLY A 180 -1.11 -3.75 -4.41
C GLY A 180 -1.75 -3.76 -5.81
N GLY A 181 -2.99 -4.23 -5.93
CA GLY A 181 -3.71 -4.25 -7.20
C GLY A 181 -3.96 -2.84 -7.72
N ILE A 182 -3.82 -2.68 -9.04
CA ILE A 182 -4.08 -1.44 -9.76
C ILE A 182 -5.22 -1.72 -10.72
N GLY A 183 -6.35 -1.04 -10.54
CA GLY A 183 -7.50 -1.21 -11.41
C GLY A 183 -7.36 -0.50 -12.76
N PRO A 184 -8.31 -0.74 -13.67
CA PRO A 184 -8.30 -0.10 -14.98
C PRO A 184 -8.38 1.43 -14.85
N GLN A 185 -7.89 2.13 -15.87
CA GLN A 185 -8.01 3.58 -15.96
C GLN A 185 -9.48 4.00 -15.79
N LEU A 186 -9.71 4.93 -14.87
CA LEU A 186 -11.04 5.43 -14.52
C LEU A 186 -11.41 6.58 -15.45
N TRP A 187 -12.53 6.43 -16.16
CA TRP A 187 -13.07 7.33 -17.20
C TRP A 187 -12.06 7.71 -18.29
N PRO A 188 -12.49 7.99 -19.54
CA PRO A 188 -11.57 8.61 -20.48
C PRO A 188 -11.19 9.96 -19.89
N ARG A 189 -9.92 10.13 -19.50
CA ARG A 189 -9.36 11.49 -19.37
C ARG A 189 -9.86 12.26 -20.59
N ARG A 190 -10.25 13.53 -20.44
CA ARG A 190 -10.23 14.38 -21.64
C ARG A 190 -8.76 14.48 -22.02
N PHE A 191 -8.36 13.52 -22.85
CA PHE A 191 -7.03 13.27 -23.33
C PHE A 191 -6.69 14.39 -24.32
N SER A 192 -5.56 15.05 -24.10
CA SER A 192 -4.51 14.89 -25.09
C SER A 192 -3.97 13.46 -24.91
N ASP A 193 -3.84 12.71 -26.01
CA ASP A 193 -3.62 11.26 -26.06
C ASP A 193 -2.22 10.80 -25.60
N GLU A 194 -1.69 11.44 -24.56
CA GLU A 194 -0.34 11.19 -24.12
C GLU A 194 -0.32 11.12 -22.59
N ALA A 195 0.10 9.97 -22.06
CA ALA A 195 0.47 9.88 -20.65
C ALA A 195 1.48 11.01 -20.37
N PRO A 196 1.45 11.69 -19.21
CA PRO A 196 2.44 12.70 -18.91
C PRO A 196 3.82 12.04 -18.91
N HIS A 197 4.56 12.19 -20.01
CA HIS A 197 5.89 11.63 -20.13
C HIS A 197 6.77 12.30 -19.08
N MET A 198 7.50 11.49 -18.31
CA MET A 198 8.70 11.98 -17.65
C MET A 198 9.58 12.59 -18.73
N GLY A 199 9.71 13.92 -18.74
CA GLY A 199 10.45 14.59 -19.81
C GLY A 199 11.94 14.31 -19.68
N THR A 200 12.71 14.76 -20.68
CA THR A 200 14.13 14.43 -20.83
C THR A 200 15.06 15.17 -19.87
N PHE A 201 14.50 15.93 -18.91
CA PHE A 201 15.27 16.81 -18.04
C PHE A 201 15.68 16.12 -16.74
N SER A 202 16.92 16.37 -16.31
CA SER A 202 17.46 15.80 -15.07
C SER A 202 16.77 16.38 -13.84
N ASN A 203 16.15 15.50 -13.06
CA ASN A 203 15.42 15.81 -11.84
C ASN A 203 16.15 15.39 -10.56
N SER A 204 17.44 15.03 -10.65
CA SER A 204 18.26 14.56 -9.51
C SER A 204 18.43 15.56 -8.37
N LYS A 205 18.11 16.84 -8.59
CA LYS A 205 18.12 17.91 -7.58
C LYS A 205 16.89 17.90 -6.68
N PHE A 206 15.85 17.14 -7.05
CA PHE A 206 14.58 17.10 -6.36
C PHE A 206 14.27 15.67 -5.91
N VAL A 207 13.59 15.54 -4.78
CA VAL A 207 13.29 14.22 -4.20
C VAL A 207 12.24 13.53 -5.06
N TYR A 208 12.52 12.29 -5.47
CA TYR A 208 11.58 11.45 -6.21
C TYR A 208 10.21 11.42 -5.52
N GLY A 209 9.14 11.46 -6.32
CA GLY A 209 7.78 11.44 -5.79
C GLY A 209 7.37 12.76 -5.16
N GLN A 210 7.99 13.89 -5.51
CA GLN A 210 7.57 15.25 -5.14
C GLN A 210 7.14 16.07 -6.36
N CYS A 211 6.27 17.07 -6.16
CA CYS A 211 5.81 17.98 -7.23
C CYS A 211 6.98 18.61 -8.01
N THR A 212 8.03 19.03 -7.30
CA THR A 212 9.24 19.63 -7.86
C THR A 212 10.03 18.67 -8.74
N TRP A 213 10.09 17.39 -8.39
CA TRP A 213 10.76 16.35 -9.18
C TRP A 213 10.05 16.08 -10.49
N TYR A 214 8.71 16.00 -10.45
CA TYR A 214 7.91 15.84 -11.65
C TYR A 214 8.00 17.08 -12.55
N ALA A 215 7.80 18.27 -12.00
CA ALA A 215 7.88 19.53 -12.75
C ALA A 215 9.27 19.70 -13.40
N ALA A 216 10.35 19.39 -12.68
CA ALA A 216 11.71 19.43 -13.22
C ALA A 216 11.99 18.37 -14.30
N SER A 217 11.18 17.30 -14.40
CA SER A 217 11.23 16.38 -15.53
C SER A 217 10.63 17.00 -16.79
N ARG A 218 9.66 17.92 -16.67
CA ARG A 218 8.94 18.53 -17.80
C ARG A 218 9.73 19.66 -18.46
N ARG A 219 10.52 20.41 -17.70
CA ARG A 219 11.35 21.52 -18.20
C ARG A 219 12.60 21.70 -17.34
N TYR A 220 13.70 22.14 -17.95
CA TYR A 220 14.95 22.40 -17.25
C TYR A 220 14.79 23.44 -16.14
N VAL A 221 15.26 23.09 -14.93
CA VAL A 221 15.25 23.95 -13.74
C VAL A 221 16.69 24.13 -13.24
N PRO A 222 17.28 25.34 -13.35
CA PRO A 222 18.65 25.61 -12.87
C PRO A 222 18.75 25.92 -11.37
N TRP A 223 17.63 26.10 -10.67
CA TRP A 223 17.59 26.33 -9.22
C TRP A 223 17.23 25.06 -8.43
N THR A 224 17.19 25.19 -7.10
CA THR A 224 16.78 24.16 -6.13
C THR A 224 15.74 24.74 -5.17
N GLY A 225 15.29 23.91 -4.21
CA GLY A 225 14.38 24.33 -3.14
C GLY A 225 12.93 23.90 -3.34
N ASP A 226 12.11 24.25 -2.35
CA ASP A 226 10.67 23.94 -2.32
C ASP A 226 9.89 24.77 -3.34
N ALA A 227 8.71 24.26 -3.73
CA ALA A 227 7.93 24.82 -4.83
C ALA A 227 7.58 26.29 -4.62
N HIS A 228 7.26 26.70 -3.38
CA HIS A 228 6.93 28.10 -3.07
C HIS A 228 8.06 29.09 -3.43
N ALA A 229 9.32 28.65 -3.38
CA ALA A 229 10.49 29.49 -3.62
C ALA A 229 10.85 29.62 -5.11
N TRP A 230 10.29 28.76 -5.97
CA TRP A 230 10.66 28.70 -7.39
C TRP A 230 10.35 30.00 -8.13
N TYR A 231 9.24 30.67 -7.79
CA TYR A 231 8.86 31.93 -8.44
C TYR A 231 9.93 33.02 -8.23
N ASP A 232 10.39 33.21 -6.99
CA ASP A 232 11.41 34.21 -6.65
C ASP A 232 12.81 33.79 -7.14
N ASN A 233 13.14 32.48 -7.08
CA ASN A 233 14.41 31.97 -7.61
C ASN A 233 14.52 32.17 -9.12
N ALA A 234 13.45 31.88 -9.87
CA ALA A 234 13.39 32.13 -11.31
C ALA A 234 13.59 33.61 -11.62
N ARG A 235 12.86 34.49 -10.91
CA ARG A 235 12.97 35.94 -11.05
C ARG A 235 14.39 36.44 -10.76
N ALA A 236 15.02 35.96 -9.70
CA ALA A 236 16.38 36.34 -9.32
C ALA A 236 17.43 35.94 -10.37
N LEU A 237 17.18 34.85 -11.10
CA LEU A 237 18.02 34.36 -12.19
C LEU A 237 17.65 34.97 -13.56
N GLY A 238 16.74 35.93 -13.60
CA GLY A 238 16.33 36.64 -14.82
C GLY A 238 15.35 35.87 -15.72
N TYR A 239 14.74 34.79 -15.22
CA TYR A 239 13.69 34.09 -15.94
C TYR A 239 12.39 34.92 -15.94
N PRO A 240 11.66 34.93 -17.05
CA PRO A 240 10.39 35.64 -17.13
C PRO A 240 9.34 35.00 -16.20
N VAL A 241 8.72 35.83 -15.37
CA VAL A 241 7.64 35.43 -14.45
C VAL A 241 6.43 36.35 -14.62
N GLY A 242 5.23 35.87 -14.30
CA GLY A 242 4.02 36.68 -14.42
C GLY A 242 2.77 36.01 -13.85
N GLN A 243 1.60 36.47 -14.30
CA GLN A 243 0.30 36.06 -13.76
C GLN A 243 -0.63 35.42 -14.80
N THR A 244 -0.14 35.23 -16.03
CA THR A 244 -0.93 34.67 -17.13
C THR A 244 -0.51 33.23 -17.39
N PRO A 245 -1.43 32.27 -17.52
CA PRO A 245 -1.05 30.91 -17.86
C PRO A 245 -0.57 30.87 -19.32
N GLN A 246 0.49 30.10 -19.58
CA GLN A 246 1.00 29.82 -20.93
C GLN A 246 1.39 28.35 -21.02
N PRO A 247 1.16 27.67 -22.16
CA PRO A 247 1.66 26.32 -22.36
C PRO A 247 3.18 26.26 -22.13
N GLY A 248 3.64 25.30 -21.34
CA GLY A 248 5.05 25.15 -20.96
C GLY A 248 5.47 25.91 -19.70
N ALA A 249 4.60 26.75 -19.12
CA ALA A 249 4.91 27.48 -17.90
C ALA A 249 4.80 26.59 -16.65
N PHE A 250 5.55 26.91 -15.60
CA PHE A 250 5.28 26.37 -14.26
C PHE A 250 4.27 27.26 -13.53
N MET A 251 3.21 26.67 -12.99
CA MET A 251 2.28 27.33 -12.08
C MET A 251 2.72 27.08 -10.64
N ILE A 252 2.93 28.15 -9.88
CA ILE A 252 3.39 28.10 -8.48
C ILE A 252 2.26 28.55 -7.56
N THR A 253 1.97 27.76 -6.54
CA THR A 253 0.80 27.97 -5.66
C THR A 253 1.15 27.75 -4.19
N TRP A 254 0.34 28.32 -3.29
CA TRP A 254 0.43 28.13 -1.83
C TRP A 254 -0.52 27.03 -1.31
N GLU A 255 -0.84 26.03 -2.14
CA GLU A 255 -1.73 24.90 -1.76
C GLU A 255 -1.17 24.08 -0.59
N SER A 256 0.15 24.08 -0.41
CA SER A 256 0.82 23.67 0.82
C SER A 256 1.45 24.90 1.48
N VAL A 257 1.00 25.24 2.69
CA VAL A 257 1.51 26.41 3.45
C VAL A 257 3.01 26.28 3.77
N TYR A 258 3.53 25.06 3.86
CA TYR A 258 4.93 24.82 4.23
C TYR A 258 5.86 24.66 3.04
N TYR A 259 5.40 24.05 1.95
CA TYR A 259 6.26 23.67 0.81
C TYR A 259 5.86 24.35 -0.52
N GLY A 260 4.67 24.96 -0.58
CA GLY A 260 4.03 25.34 -1.83
C GLY A 260 3.70 24.13 -2.70
N HIS A 261 3.24 24.41 -3.91
CA HIS A 261 3.03 23.40 -4.94
C HIS A 261 3.43 23.95 -6.31
N VAL A 262 3.89 23.05 -7.18
CA VAL A 262 4.26 23.37 -8.56
C VAL A 262 3.57 22.40 -9.51
N ALA A 263 2.92 22.99 -10.51
CA ALA A 263 2.30 22.29 -11.62
C ALA A 263 2.91 22.77 -12.94
N PHE A 264 2.85 21.94 -13.98
CA PHE A 264 3.27 22.28 -15.33
C PHE A 264 2.04 22.55 -16.19
N VAL A 265 1.98 23.70 -16.86
CA VAL A 265 0.87 24.08 -17.74
C VAL A 265 1.02 23.35 -19.07
N GLU A 266 0.12 22.42 -19.35
CA GLU A 266 0.11 21.64 -20.59
C GLU A 266 -0.52 22.43 -21.73
N GLN A 267 -1.63 23.12 -21.46
CA GLN A 267 -2.40 23.83 -22.47
C GLN A 267 -3.18 24.99 -21.85
N VAL A 268 -3.41 26.04 -22.65
CA VAL A 268 -4.34 27.13 -22.35
C VAL A 268 -5.40 27.17 -23.44
N ASN A 269 -6.66 27.16 -23.05
CA ASN A 269 -7.83 27.19 -23.93
C ASN A 269 -8.18 28.63 -24.31
N GLU A 270 -8.97 28.80 -25.37
CA GLU A 270 -9.43 30.11 -25.85
C GLU A 270 -10.28 30.87 -24.81
N ASP A 271 -10.97 30.15 -23.92
CA ASP A 271 -11.78 30.72 -22.84
C ASP A 271 -10.94 31.15 -21.62
N GLY A 272 -9.61 31.00 -21.68
CA GLY A 272 -8.69 31.32 -20.59
C GLY A 272 -8.57 30.26 -19.50
N SER A 273 -9.34 29.17 -19.58
CA SER A 273 -9.08 27.97 -18.77
C SER A 273 -7.80 27.28 -19.24
N PHE A 274 -7.14 26.56 -18.37
CA PHE A 274 -5.86 25.92 -18.68
C PHE A 274 -5.71 24.60 -17.94
N GLN A 275 -5.05 23.67 -18.60
CA GLN A 275 -4.76 22.35 -18.05
C GLN A 275 -3.36 22.34 -17.45
N VAL A 276 -3.24 21.78 -16.27
CA VAL A 276 -1.95 21.51 -15.63
C VAL A 276 -1.76 20.01 -15.42
N SER A 277 -0.51 19.57 -15.47
CA SER A 277 -0.07 18.28 -14.95
C SER A 277 0.85 18.50 -13.75
N GLU A 278 0.72 17.66 -12.74
CA GLU A 278 1.46 17.82 -11.49
C GLU A 278 1.61 16.48 -10.76
N MET A 279 2.37 16.49 -9.68
CA MET A 279 2.55 15.32 -8.83
C MET A 279 2.26 15.67 -7.38
N ASN A 280 1.62 14.76 -6.66
CA ASN A 280 1.24 14.91 -5.25
C ASN A 280 0.08 15.87 -4.96
N TYR A 281 -0.67 16.31 -5.98
CA TYR A 281 -1.88 17.05 -5.68
C TYR A 281 -2.97 16.11 -5.16
N LYS A 282 -3.17 14.95 -5.80
CA LYS A 282 -4.18 13.95 -5.35
C LYS A 282 -3.67 12.92 -4.35
N GLY A 283 -2.38 12.58 -4.39
CA GLY A 283 -1.80 11.52 -3.57
C GLY A 283 -0.28 11.42 -3.72
N TRP A 284 0.41 10.88 -2.72
CA TRP A 284 1.87 10.78 -2.77
C TRP A 284 2.34 9.90 -3.94
N ASN A 285 3.33 10.40 -4.68
CA ASN A 285 3.89 9.81 -5.90
C ASN A 285 2.85 9.53 -7.00
N GLU A 286 1.75 10.28 -7.03
CA GLU A 286 0.74 10.22 -8.09
C GLU A 286 0.93 11.41 -9.03
N ILE A 287 1.00 11.14 -10.33
CA ILE A 287 0.92 12.18 -11.36
C ILE A 287 -0.55 12.37 -11.73
N ASP A 288 -1.03 13.59 -11.56
CA ASP A 288 -2.41 13.96 -11.86
C ASP A 288 -2.49 15.21 -12.74
N THR A 289 -3.70 15.48 -13.20
CA THR A 289 -3.98 16.62 -14.08
C THR A 289 -5.22 17.34 -13.59
N ARG A 290 -5.21 18.67 -13.69
CA ARG A 290 -6.35 19.53 -13.36
C ARG A 290 -6.66 20.49 -14.49
N LEU A 291 -7.95 20.78 -14.64
CA LEU A 291 -8.42 21.91 -15.43
C LEU A 291 -8.74 23.05 -14.47
N LEU A 292 -8.08 24.18 -14.67
CA LEU A 292 -8.20 25.37 -13.84
C LEU A 292 -8.69 26.55 -14.69
N SER A 293 -9.38 27.48 -14.05
CA SER A 293 -9.78 28.75 -14.66
C SER A 293 -9.26 29.92 -13.83
N PRO A 294 -9.25 31.16 -14.37
CA PRO A 294 -8.89 32.35 -13.58
C PRO A 294 -9.73 32.52 -12.31
N ALA A 295 -10.97 32.01 -12.28
CA ALA A 295 -11.82 32.01 -11.11
C ALA A 295 -11.31 31.10 -9.96
N ASP A 296 -10.39 30.18 -10.25
CA ASP A 296 -9.82 29.25 -9.28
C ASP A 296 -8.54 29.77 -8.62
N TYR A 297 -7.99 30.92 -9.07
CA TYR A 297 -6.71 31.47 -8.54
C TYR A 297 -6.74 31.74 -7.04
N SER A 298 -7.88 32.19 -6.53
CA SER A 298 -8.07 32.42 -5.09
C SER A 298 -8.13 31.12 -4.30
N LYS A 299 -8.64 30.03 -4.89
CA LYS A 299 -8.77 28.72 -4.23
C LYS A 299 -7.42 28.02 -4.12
N VAL A 300 -6.58 28.16 -5.14
CA VAL A 300 -5.24 27.56 -5.17
C VAL A 300 -4.19 28.48 -4.54
N HIS A 301 -4.56 29.70 -4.13
CA HIS A 301 -3.61 30.69 -3.62
C HIS A 301 -2.40 30.88 -4.57
N LEU A 302 -2.72 31.28 -5.81
CA LEU A 302 -1.72 31.46 -6.87
C LEU A 302 -0.61 32.43 -6.44
N ILE A 303 0.64 32.02 -6.61
CA ILE A 303 1.82 32.88 -6.50
C ILE A 303 2.11 33.51 -7.88
N GLY A 304 2.13 32.67 -8.92
CA GLY A 304 2.27 33.11 -10.30
C GLY A 304 2.80 32.01 -11.23
N PHE A 305 3.22 32.41 -12.42
CA PHE A 305 3.73 31.54 -13.48
C PHE A 305 5.19 31.86 -13.83
N ILE A 306 5.95 30.82 -14.18
CA ILE A 306 7.34 30.92 -14.66
C ILE A 306 7.37 30.45 -16.13
N TYR A 307 7.76 31.32 -17.07
CA TYR A 307 7.76 31.06 -18.51
C TYR A 307 9.10 30.56 -19.03
#